data_AF-A0A662KGZ1-F1
#
_entry.id   AF-A0A662KGZ1-F1
#
_cell.length_a   1.000
_cell.length_b   1.000
_cell.length_c   1.000
_cell.angle_alpha   90.00
_cell.angle_beta   90.00
_cell.angle_gamma   90.00
#
_symmetry.space_group_name_H-M   'P 1'
#
loop_
_entity.id
_entity.type
_entity.pdbx_description
1 polymer ?
#
loop_
_entity_poly.entity_id
_entity_poly.type
_entity_poly.pdbx_seq_one_letter_code
_entity_poly.pdbx_strand_id
1 'polypeptide(L)'
;MNYPAIVRVTKTIEEAEKVKSIFFGLEREVKPGQFFMILVPGEDEIPMSVSYATNLEKGITFKVVGRATRKLYEVEEGSVIGVRGPLGNGFSLKGKNILFVGGGT
;
A
#
# COMPACT_ATOMS: atom_id res chain seq x y z
N MET A 1 -9.22 -18.98 -1.69
CA MET A 1 -9.89 -18.27 -0.58
C MET A 1 -9.55 -16.80 -0.68
N ASN A 2 -10.56 -15.93 -0.83
CA ASN A 2 -10.35 -14.50 -1.10
C ASN A 2 -10.45 -13.64 0.18
N TYR A 3 -9.88 -14.14 1.28
CA TYR A 3 -9.85 -13.44 2.56
C TYR A 3 -8.59 -12.56 2.67
N PRO A 4 -8.66 -11.40 3.35
CA PRO A 4 -7.50 -10.59 3.66
C PRO A 4 -6.48 -11.39 4.48
N ALA A 5 -5.21 -11.30 4.10
CA ALA A 5 -4.11 -11.75 4.94
C ALA A 5 -3.93 -10.77 6.09
N ILE A 6 -3.90 -11.28 7.31
CA ILE A 6 -3.64 -10.46 8.49
C ILE A 6 -2.13 -10.31 8.65
N VAL A 7 -1.64 -9.08 8.59
CA VAL A 7 -0.20 -8.76 8.64
C VAL A 7 0.08 -7.74 9.73
N ARG A 8 1.31 -7.79 10.24
CA ARG A 8 1.82 -6.79 11.17
C ARG A 8 2.59 -5.73 10.40
N VAL A 9 2.34 -4.47 10.74
CA VAL A 9 3.13 -3.35 10.25
C VAL A 9 4.53 -3.42 10.86
N THR A 10 5.54 -3.48 10.00
CA THR A 10 6.96 -3.60 10.39
C THR A 10 7.64 -2.25 10.51
N LYS A 11 7.13 -1.23 9.81
CA LYS A 11 7.70 0.11 9.82
C LYS A 11 6.68 1.13 9.35
N THR A 12 6.77 2.34 9.88
CA THR A 12 6.07 3.51 9.31
C THR A 12 7.04 4.67 9.11
N ILE A 13 6.78 5.50 8.10
CA ILE A 13 7.57 6.69 7.78
C ILE A 13 6.61 7.83 7.44
N GLU A 14 6.75 8.99 8.10
CA GLU A 14 6.11 10.22 7.65
C GLU A 14 6.94 10.83 6.51
N GLU A 15 6.40 10.83 5.30
CA GLU A 15 7.10 11.28 4.09
C GLU A 15 6.98 12.80 3.89
N ALA A 16 5.83 13.35 4.27
CA ALA A 16 5.50 14.77 4.20
C ALA A 16 4.27 15.07 5.07
N GLU A 17 3.83 16.33 5.13
CA GLU A 17 2.61 16.70 5.83
C GLU A 17 1.42 15.86 5.32
N LYS A 18 0.83 15.06 6.22
CA LYS A 18 -0.31 14.15 5.94
C LYS A 18 -0.01 13.06 4.90
N VAL A 19 1.26 12.77 4.61
CA VAL A 19 1.68 11.67 3.74
C VAL A 19 2.49 10.67 4.54
N LYS A 20 2.06 9.41 4.54
CA LYS A 20 2.69 8.34 5.31
C LYS A 20 2.92 7.11 4.45
N SER A 21 4.06 6.47 4.66
CA SER A 21 4.38 5.15 4.17
C SER A 21 4.24 4.12 5.30
N ILE A 22 3.63 2.99 5.00
CA ILE A 22 3.48 1.85 5.90
C ILE A 22 4.05 0.61 5.21
N PHE A 23 4.88 -0.15 5.93
CA PHE A 23 5.51 -1.37 5.45
C PHE A 23 5.04 -2.57 6.26
N PHE A 24 4.92 -3.72 5.61
CA PHE A 24 4.46 -4.96 6.23
C PHE A 24 5.00 -6.19 5.49
N GLY A 25 5.18 -7.27 6.23
CA GLY A 25 5.60 -8.56 5.66
C GLY A 25 4.47 -9.23 4.88
N LEU A 26 4.71 -9.54 3.61
CA LEU A 26 3.78 -10.27 2.76
C LEU A 26 4.50 -10.94 1.58
N GLU A 27 4.60 -12.26 1.64
CA GLU A 27 5.19 -13.09 0.59
C GLU A 27 4.22 -13.29 -0.58
N ARG A 28 4.01 -12.23 -1.36
CA ARG A 28 3.22 -12.26 -2.61
C ARG A 28 3.97 -11.51 -3.71
N GLU A 29 4.02 -12.09 -4.92
CA GLU A 29 4.54 -11.38 -6.07
C GLU A 29 3.61 -10.22 -6.44
N VAL A 30 4.17 -9.04 -6.71
CA VAL A 30 3.43 -7.84 -7.12
C VAL A 30 4.05 -7.28 -8.39
N LYS A 31 3.22 -6.99 -9.39
CA LYS A 31 3.63 -6.33 -10.63
C LYS A 31 3.43 -4.81 -10.53
N PRO A 32 4.27 -4.00 -11.18
CA PRO A 32 4.07 -2.55 -11.26
C PRO A 32 2.65 -2.20 -11.72
N GLY A 33 2.00 -1.25 -11.06
CA GLY A 33 0.62 -0.83 -11.35
C GLY A 33 -0.48 -1.66 -10.66
N GLN A 34 -0.12 -2.65 -9.85
CA GLN A 34 -1.08 -3.33 -8.96
C GLN A 34 -1.26 -2.59 -7.63
N PHE A 35 -2.34 -2.95 -6.92
CA PHE A 35 -2.70 -2.37 -5.63
C PHE A 35 -3.21 -3.44 -4.66
N PHE A 36 -3.28 -3.10 -3.38
CA PHE A 36 -3.91 -3.92 -2.34
C PHE A 36 -5.19 -3.27 -1.84
N MET A 37 -6.16 -4.08 -1.41
CA MET A 37 -7.25 -3.62 -0.56
C MET A 37 -6.80 -3.73 0.90
N ILE A 38 -6.76 -2.61 1.60
CA ILE A 38 -6.32 -2.53 2.99
C ILE A 38 -7.54 -2.45 3.89
N LEU A 39 -7.75 -3.48 4.72
CA LEU A 39 -8.75 -3.46 5.78
C LEU A 39 -8.17 -2.72 6.98
N VAL A 40 -8.71 -1.53 7.25
CA VAL A 40 -8.38 -0.74 8.42
C VAL A 40 -9.28 -1.17 9.58
N PRO A 41 -8.75 -1.50 10.77
CA PRO A 41 -9.57 -1.91 11.90
C PRO A 41 -10.70 -0.91 12.21
N GLY A 42 -11.95 -1.40 12.20
CA GLY A 42 -13.14 -0.59 12.47
C GLY A 42 -13.56 0.35 11.32
N GLU A 43 -13.10 0.12 10.10
CA GLU A 43 -13.55 0.75 8.85
C GLU A 43 -13.63 -0.28 7.71
N ASP A 44 -14.08 0.15 6.54
CA ASP A 44 -14.09 -0.65 5.31
C ASP A 44 -12.70 -0.81 4.67
N GLU A 45 -12.61 -1.67 3.65
CA GLU A 45 -11.40 -1.83 2.86
C GLU A 45 -11.20 -0.66 1.88
N ILE A 46 -9.97 -0.13 1.82
CA ILE A 46 -9.59 0.93 0.87
C ILE A 46 -8.48 0.46 -0.07
N PRO A 47 -8.56 0.79 -1.38
CA PRO A 47 -7.52 0.44 -2.33
C PRO A 47 -6.28 1.33 -2.13
N MET A 48 -5.10 0.71 -2.08
CA MET A 48 -3.80 1.39 -1.94
C MET A 48 -2.79 0.82 -2.92
N SER A 49 -2.25 1.69 -3.77
CA SER A 49 -1.18 1.35 -4.69
C SER A 49 0.06 0.87 -3.94
N VAL A 50 0.74 -0.13 -4.51
CA VAL A 50 2.00 -0.62 -3.94
C VAL A 50 3.12 0.34 -4.33
N SER A 51 3.68 1.03 -3.34
CA SER A 51 4.81 1.96 -3.53
C SER A 51 6.17 1.29 -3.31
N TYR A 52 6.20 0.14 -2.64
CA TYR A 52 7.41 -0.64 -2.41
C TYR A 52 7.12 -2.15 -2.42
N ALA A 53 8.00 -2.95 -3.02
CA ALA A 53 7.84 -4.40 -3.05
C ALA A 53 9.18 -5.12 -3.16
N THR A 54 9.43 -6.04 -2.22
CA THR A 54 10.46 -7.09 -2.29
C THR A 54 9.79 -8.46 -2.21
N ASN A 55 10.54 -9.56 -2.15
CA ASN A 55 9.93 -10.89 -2.00
C ASN A 55 9.22 -11.07 -0.64
N LEU A 56 9.68 -10.39 0.42
CA LEU A 56 9.19 -10.59 1.79
C LEU A 56 8.38 -9.41 2.33
N GLU A 57 8.60 -8.21 1.80
CA GLU A 57 8.03 -6.97 2.34
C GLU A 57 7.33 -6.16 1.26
N LYS A 58 6.22 -5.50 1.63
CA LYS A 58 5.49 -4.56 0.79
C LYS A 58 5.34 -3.23 1.52
N GLY A 59 5.20 -2.16 0.76
CA GLY A 59 4.89 -0.83 1.26
C GLY A 59 3.79 -0.17 0.46
N ILE A 60 3.00 0.62 1.17
CA ILE A 60 2.00 1.53 0.61
C ILE A 60 2.32 2.95 1.08
N THR A 61 2.08 3.92 0.22
CA THR A 61 2.25 5.35 0.53
C THR A 61 0.96 6.07 0.17
N PHE A 62 0.43 6.85 1.10
CA PHE A 62 -0.87 7.49 0.94
C PHE A 62 -0.91 8.86 1.60
N LYS A 63 -1.80 9.72 1.09
CA LYS A 63 -2.13 11.03 1.67
C LYS A 63 -3.46 10.94 2.43
N VAL A 64 -3.57 11.65 3.55
CA VAL A 64 -4.85 11.79 4.26
C VAL A 64 -5.79 12.69 3.47
N VAL A 65 -6.88 12.10 2.95
CA VAL A 65 -7.93 12.81 2.19
C VAL A 65 -9.33 12.58 2.75
N GLY A 66 -9.52 11.56 3.59
CA GLY A 66 -10.81 11.22 4.20
C GLY A 66 -10.68 10.36 5.45
N ARG A 67 -11.82 9.92 5.98
CA ARG A 67 -11.93 9.19 7.25
C ARG A 67 -11.08 7.91 7.28
N ALA A 68 -11.19 7.06 6.27
CA ALA A 68 -10.45 5.80 6.22
C ALA A 68 -8.93 6.01 6.13
N THR A 69 -8.46 6.96 5.31
CA THR A 69 -7.03 7.32 5.24
C THR A 69 -6.52 7.98 6.52
N ARG A 70 -7.38 8.68 7.28
CA ARG A 70 -7.01 9.27 8.57
C ARG A 70 -6.78 8.17 9.61
N LYS A 71 -7.68 7.20 9.69
CA LYS A 71 -7.46 6.02 10.56
C LYS A 71 -6.25 5.20 10.14
N LEU A 72 -6.03 5.02 8.84
CA LEU A 72 -4.81 4.36 8.36
C LEU A 72 -3.56 5.17 8.71
N TYR A 73 -3.63 6.50 8.72
CA TYR A 73 -2.52 7.36 9.14
C TYR A 73 -2.15 7.17 10.62
N GLU A 74 -3.13 6.89 11.47
CA GLU A 74 -2.95 6.59 12.90
C GLU A 74 -2.33 5.20 13.15
N VAL A 75 -2.18 4.34 12.13
CA VAL A 75 -1.55 3.04 12.27
C VAL A 75 -0.05 3.20 12.55
N GLU A 76 0.41 2.59 13.63
CA GLU A 76 1.80 2.62 14.07
C GLU A 76 2.50 1.28 13.81
N GLU A 77 3.83 1.27 13.94
CA GLU A 77 4.62 0.04 13.92
C GLU A 77 4.10 -0.96 14.97
N GLY A 78 4.06 -2.23 14.60
CA GLY A 78 3.48 -3.28 15.43
C GLY A 78 1.96 -3.42 15.33
N SER A 79 1.24 -2.48 14.71
CA SER A 79 -0.20 -2.60 14.47
C SER A 79 -0.54 -3.73 13.49
N VAL A 80 -1.78 -4.20 13.53
CA VAL A 80 -2.29 -5.27 12.65
C VAL A 80 -3.28 -4.70 11.65
N ILE A 81 -3.11 -5.04 10.38
CA ILE A 81 -4.01 -4.66 9.28
C ILE A 81 -4.36 -5.89 8.43
N GLY A 82 -5.49 -5.83 7.72
CA GLY A 82 -5.82 -6.84 6.71
C GLY A 82 -5.37 -6.38 5.32
N VAL A 83 -4.77 -7.29 4.54
CA VAL A 83 -4.29 -7.00 3.19
C VAL A 83 -4.83 -8.03 2.21
N ARG A 84 -5.59 -7.57 1.22
CA ARG A 84 -6.14 -8.42 0.15
C ARG A 84 -5.57 -8.01 -1.21
N GLY A 85 -5.19 -8.99 -2.01
CA GLY A 85 -4.56 -8.79 -3.31
C GLY A 85 -3.20 -9.50 -3.45
N PRO A 86 -2.35 -9.08 -4.39
CA PRO A 86 -2.50 -7.89 -5.22
C PRO A 86 -3.67 -8.01 -6.20
N LEU A 87 -4.26 -6.87 -6.55
CA LEU A 87 -5.33 -6.73 -7.53
C LEU A 87 -4.87 -5.83 -8.69
N GLY A 88 -5.60 -5.90 -9.80
CA GLY A 88 -5.26 -5.21 -11.05
C GLY A 88 -4.33 -6.04 -11.94
N ASN A 89 -4.22 -5.64 -13.21
CA ASN A 89 -3.46 -6.39 -14.21
C ASN A 89 -1.95 -6.12 -14.17
N GLY A 90 -1.55 -4.96 -13.62
CA GLY A 90 -0.20 -4.43 -13.72
C GLY A 90 0.20 -4.04 -15.14
N PHE A 91 1.44 -3.58 -15.31
CA PHE A 91 2.02 -3.24 -16.61
C PHE A 91 3.49 -3.66 -16.70
N SER A 92 4.00 -3.71 -17.92
CA SER A 92 5.42 -3.83 -18.21
C SER A 92 5.91 -2.61 -19.00
N LEU A 93 7.13 -2.19 -18.70
CA LEU A 93 7.79 -1.14 -19.45
C LEU A 93 8.24 -1.70 -20.81
N LYS A 94 7.93 -0.98 -21.89
CA LYS A 94 8.33 -1.35 -23.26
C LYS A 94 9.00 -0.15 -23.92
N GLY A 95 10.12 -0.38 -24.60
CA GLY A 95 10.89 0.66 -25.28
C GLY A 95 12.21 0.99 -24.59
N LYS A 96 13.02 1.83 -25.23
CA LYS A 96 14.36 2.23 -24.74
C LYS A 96 14.36 3.57 -24.02
N ASN A 97 13.49 4.49 -24.45
CA ASN A 97 13.38 5.84 -23.88
C ASN A 97 12.01 5.97 -23.23
N ILE A 98 11.97 6.13 -21.91
CA ILE A 98 10.75 6.13 -21.11
C ILE A 98 10.73 7.39 -20.26
N LEU A 99 9.62 8.14 -20.30
CA LEU A 99 9.37 9.32 -19.48
C LEU A 99 8.30 9.01 -18.43
N PHE A 100 8.57 9.35 -17.18
CA PHE A 100 7.60 9.28 -16.09
C PHE A 100 7.20 10.69 -15.66
N VAL A 101 5.92 10.90 -15.41
CA VAL A 101 5.38 12.15 -14.87
C VAL A 101 4.58 11.82 -13.62
N GLY A 102 4.98 12.39 -12.48
CA GLY A 102 4.26 12.28 -11.22
C GLY A 102 3.46 13.56 -10.96
N GLY A 103 2.21 13.40 -10.55
CA GLY A 103 1.35 14.50 -10.10
C GLY A 103 1.01 14.35 -8.63
N GLY A 104 1.09 15.46 -7.88
CA GLY A 104 0.65 15.56 -6.50
C GLY A 104 -0.57 16.47 -6.36
N THR A 105 -1.09 16.57 -5.14
CA THR A 105 -2.16 17.51 -4.73
C THR A 105 -1.89 17.92 -3.30
#